data_AF-A0A8J3C4G2-F1
#
_entry.id   AF-A0A8J3C4G2-F1
#
_cell.length_a   1.000
_cell.length_b   1.000
_cell.length_c   1.000
_cell.angle_alpha   90.00
_cell.angle_beta   90.00
_cell.angle_gamma   90.00
#
_symmetry.space_group_name_H-M   'P 1'
#
loop_
_entity.id
_entity.type
_entity.pdbx_description
1 polymer ?
#
loop_
_entity_poly.entity_id
_entity_poly.type
_entity_poly.pdbx_seq_one_letter_code
_entity_poly.pdbx_strand_id
1 'polypeptide(L)' 'MAEGFYYVSHFVTEWTSHPNFPRPDPVQYYEDCLERLRDLTDWFFHGWHAYQEPHVWRDL' A
#
# COMPACT_ATOMS: atom_id res chain seq x y z
N MET A 1 0.55 -2.14 -18.67
CA MET A 1 1.03 -1.15 -17.67
C MET A 1 0.10 -1.11 -16.46
N ALA A 2 -1.21 -0.88 -16.61
CA ALA A 2 -2.16 -0.85 -15.50
C ALA A 2 -2.26 -2.17 -14.71
N GLU A 3 -2.29 -3.31 -15.39
CA GLU A 3 -2.27 -4.65 -14.74
C GLU A 3 -1.08 -4.84 -13.79
N GLY A 4 0.07 -4.20 -14.06
CA GLY A 4 1.24 -4.30 -13.19
C GLY A 4 1.03 -3.62 -11.83
N PHE A 5 0.36 -2.47 -11.80
CA PHE A 5 0.04 -1.77 -10.54
C PHE A 5 -0.98 -2.56 -9.72
N TYR A 6 -2.03 -3.05 -10.38
CA TYR A 6 -2.99 -3.94 -9.73
C TYR A 6 -2.32 -5.18 -9.17
N TYR A 7 -1.50 -5.85 -9.98
CA TYR A 7 -0.75 -7.04 -9.57
C TYR A 7 0.17 -6.75 -8.38
N VAL A 8 0.93 -5.66 -8.39
CA VAL A 8 1.87 -5.32 -7.31
C VAL A 8 1.14 -5.11 -5.99
N SER A 9 0.03 -4.35 -5.97
CA SER A 9 -0.74 -4.11 -4.74
C SER A 9 -1.25 -5.40 -4.10
N HIS A 10 -1.76 -6.32 -4.91
CA HIS A 10 -2.24 -7.63 -4.45
C HIS A 10 -1.09 -8.56 -4.08
N PHE A 11 -0.08 -8.69 -4.93
CA PHE A 11 1.03 -9.60 -4.75
C PHE A 11 1.84 -9.28 -3.49
N VAL A 12 2.15 -8.00 -3.24
CA VAL A 12 2.92 -7.60 -2.05
C VAL A 12 2.14 -7.92 -0.77
N THR A 13 0.83 -7.67 -0.75
CA THR A 13 -0.02 -8.02 0.39
C THR A 13 0.02 -9.53 0.66
N GLU A 14 -0.23 -10.35 -0.36
CA GLU A 14 -0.24 -11.81 -0.23
C GLU A 14 1.14 -12.35 0.19
N TRP A 15 2.21 -11.89 -0.47
CA TRP A 15 3.57 -12.34 -0.22
C TRP A 15 4.07 -12.02 1.18
N THR A 16 3.65 -10.90 1.76
CA THR A 16 4.10 -10.45 3.09
C THR A 16 3.19 -10.89 4.24
N SER A 17 2.05 -11.53 3.93
CA SER A 17 1.05 -11.96 4.92
C SER A 17 1.49 -13.14 5.78
N HIS A 18 2.46 -13.94 5.32
CA HIS A 18 2.83 -15.17 6.02
C HIS A 18 3.49 -14.88 7.38
N PRO A 19 3.30 -15.75 8.41
CA PRO A 19 3.84 -15.50 9.75
C PRO A 19 5.36 -15.34 9.78
N ASN A 20 6.07 -16.10 8.94
CA ASN A 20 7.54 -16.09 8.87
C ASN A 20 8.15 -14.89 8.13
N PHE A 21 7.34 -13.92 7.70
CA PHE A 21 7.85 -12.75 7.00
C PHE A 21 8.60 -11.87 8.01
N PRO A 22 9.87 -11.50 7.75
CA PRO A 22 10.65 -10.71 8.69
C PRO A 22 10.05 -9.32 8.86
N ARG A 23 9.72 -8.96 10.10
CA ARG A 23 9.17 -7.65 10.48
C ARG A 23 10.07 -6.98 11.51
N PRO A 24 11.24 -6.42 11.10
CA PRO A 24 12.12 -5.68 12.01
C PRO A 24 11.49 -4.41 12.59
N ASP A 25 10.55 -3.80 11.86
CA ASP A 25 9.87 -2.58 12.26
C ASP A 25 8.55 -2.87 13.01
N PRO A 26 7.92 -1.87 13.65
CA PRO A 26 6.61 -2.05 14.26
C PRO A 26 5.55 -2.52 13.24
N VAL A 27 4.57 -3.31 13.69
CA VAL A 27 3.48 -3.82 12.82
C VAL A 27 2.79 -2.71 12.03
N GLN A 28 2.59 -1.54 12.65
CA GLN A 28 1.99 -0.37 12.03
C GLN A 28 2.72 0.09 10.76
N TYR A 29 4.05 -0.03 10.69
CA TYR A 29 4.81 0.33 9.49
C TYR A 29 4.37 -0.50 8.28
N TYR A 30 4.18 -1.81 8.47
CA TYR A 30 3.77 -2.71 7.39
C TYR A 30 2.31 -2.46 6.99
N GLU A 31 1.44 -2.22 7.97
CA GLU A 31 0.04 -1.86 7.71
C GLU A 31 -0.06 -0.55 6.91
N ASP A 32 0.68 0.48 7.32
CA ASP A 32 0.73 1.78 6.64
C ASP A 32 1.32 1.65 5.22
N CYS A 33 2.31 0.76 5.01
CA CYS A 33 2.85 0.45 3.68
C CYS A 33 1.80 -0.19 2.77
N LEU A 34 1.07 -1.19 3.26
CA LEU A 34 0.06 -1.92 2.49
C LEU A 34 -1.14 -1.02 2.15
N GLU A 35 -1.58 -0.19 3.10
CA GLU A 35 -2.63 0.80 2.87
C GLU A 35 -2.21 1.80 1.78
N ARG A 36 -1.00 2.35 1.87
CA ARG A 36 -0.49 3.30 0.88
C ARG A 36 -0.36 2.69 -0.52
N LEU A 37 0.08 1.44 -0.63
CA LEU A 37 0.16 0.74 -1.92
C LEU A 37 -1.22 0.56 -2.56
N ARG A 38 -2.23 0.24 -1.75
CA ARG A 38 -3.62 0.13 -2.21
C ARG A 38 -4.17 1.49 -2.65
N ASP A 39 -4.02 2.52 -1.84
CA ASP A 39 -4.55 3.85 -2.15
C ASP A 39 -3.91 4.46 -3.40
N LEU A 40 -2.59 4.26 -3.60
CA LEU A 40 -1.89 4.63 -4.82
C LEU A 40 -2.43 3.90 -6.06
N THR A 41 -2.74 2.62 -5.90
CA THR A 41 -3.29 1.80 -6.99
C THR A 41 -4.70 2.25 -7.32
N ASP A 42 -5.56 2.43 -6.33
CA ASP A 42 -6.91 2.93 -6.50
C ASP A 42 -6.90 4.31 -7.15
N TRP A 43 -6.02 5.22 -6.72
CA TRP A 43 -5.87 6.53 -7.34
C TRP A 43 -5.42 6.42 -8.80
N PHE A 44 -4.44 5.56 -9.12
CA PHE A 44 -3.99 5.35 -10.50
C PHE A 44 -5.13 4.89 -11.43
N PHE A 45 -6.01 4.00 -10.95
CA PHE A 45 -7.11 3.47 -11.77
C PHE A 45 -8.31 4.41 -11.88
N HIS A 46 -8.64 5.13 -10.82
CA HIS A 46 -9.86 5.93 -10.76
C HIS A 46 -9.63 7.41 -11.08
N GLY A 47 -8.39 7.89 -10.97
CA GLY A 47 -8.04 9.30 -11.20
C GLY A 47 -8.48 10.25 -10.07
N TRP A 48 -9.04 9.74 -8.97
CA TRP A 48 -9.41 10.50 -7.78
C TRP A 48 -8.94 9.78 -6.50
N HIS A 49 -8.75 10.53 -5.42
CA HIS A 49 -8.38 10.02 -4.09
C HIS A 49 -9.34 10.56 -3.02
N ALA A 50 -9.44 9.83 -1.91
CA ALA A 50 -10.28 10.21 -0.76
C ALA A 50 -9.58 11.16 0.22
N TYR A 51 -8.30 11.46 0.01
CA TYR A 51 -7.55 12.31 0.92
C TYR A 51 -7.97 13.78 0.85
N GLN A 52 -7.94 14.44 2.01
CA GLN A 52 -8.21 15.88 2.14
C GLN A 52 -6.90 16.67 2.02
N GLU A 53 -6.90 17.69 1.17
CA GLU A 53 -5.73 18.53 0.92
C GLU A 53 -5.49 19.56 2.06
N PRO A 54 -4.24 19.78 2.51
CA PRO A 54 -3.04 19.03 2.11
C PRO A 54 -2.97 17.68 2.83
N HIS A 55 -2.85 16.61 2.06
CA HIS A 55 -2.66 15.29 2.64
C HIS A 55 -1.17 14.99 2.82
N VAL A 56 -0.79 14.57 4.03
CA VAL A 56 0.57 14.15 4.33
C VAL A 56 0.50 12.75 4.90
N TRP A 57 1.07 11.81 4.15
CA TRP A 57 1.30 10.48 4.69
C TRP A 57 2.34 10.52 5.81
N ARG A 58 2.20 9.65 6.81
CA ARG A 58 3.23 9.45 7.82
C ARG A 58 4.54 9.03 7.16
N ASP A 59 5.65 9.51 7.69
CA ASP A 59 6.96 8.97 7.32
C ASP A 59 7.00 7.49 7.69
N LEU A 60 7.42 6.68 6.70
CA LEU A 60 7.63 5.24 6.82
C LEU A 60 9.09 5.01 7.23
#